data_AF-A0AAE9ZAL7-F1
#
_entry.id   AF-A0AAE9ZAL7-F1
#
_cell.length_a   1.000
_cell.length_b   1.000
_cell.length_c   1.000
_cell.angle_alpha   90.00
_cell.angle_beta   90.00
_cell.angle_gamma   90.00
#
_symmetry.space_group_name_H-M   'P 1'
#
loop_
_entity.id
_entity.type
_entity.pdbx_description
1 polymer ?
#
loop_
_entity_poly.entity_id
_entity_poly.type
_entity_poly.pdbx_seq_one_letter_code
_entity_poly.pdbx_strand_id
1 'polypeptide(L)'
;MTVITVLHDVKENVTWLGSNGRATIGSYVGPSRDNKWFAVHGWAIGITGSGPKVEALEAHLNDFPKDASRPHEILKFMKTAYSDFDIGEVEEGLKRYSGNGLLIHKSGAVWDFDNSFCLTPVEPGVFWARGSGMDIALGAGKALKDFVASPKELTRRVLEITIATDVDSPGELPVQTFDANGVLSDPIEA
;
A
#
# COMPACT_ATOMS: atom_id res chain seq x y z
N MET A 1 -10.07 0.31 8.34
CA MET A 1 -8.87 1.00 8.89
C MET A 1 -7.66 0.10 8.66
N THR A 2 -6.45 0.66 8.53
CA THR A 2 -5.35 -0.03 7.81
C THR A 2 -3.99 0.61 8.06
N VAL A 3 -2.93 -0.18 7.98
CA VAL A 3 -1.58 0.28 7.65
C VAL A 3 -1.03 -0.54 6.48
N ILE A 4 -0.39 0.14 5.53
CA ILE A 4 0.49 -0.44 4.52
C ILE A 4 1.85 0.24 4.62
N THR A 5 2.94 -0.49 4.33
CA THR A 5 4.31 -0.02 4.47
C THR A 5 5.16 -0.47 3.29
N VAL A 6 6.20 0.30 2.99
CA VAL A 6 7.11 0.03 1.88
C VAL A 6 8.54 0.40 2.26
N LEU A 7 9.50 -0.43 1.85
CA LEU A 7 10.92 -0.14 1.89
C LEU A 7 11.63 -0.81 0.72
N HIS A 8 12.18 -0.01 -0.19
CA HIS A 8 12.96 -0.52 -1.31
C HIS A 8 14.39 -0.86 -0.87
N ASP A 9 14.78 -2.13 -1.03
CA ASP A 9 16.13 -2.63 -0.81
C ASP A 9 16.93 -2.56 -2.12
N VAL A 10 17.76 -1.53 -2.23
CA VAL A 10 18.59 -1.27 -3.42
C VAL A 10 19.63 -2.38 -3.65
N LYS A 11 20.07 -3.08 -2.59
CA LYS A 11 21.13 -4.11 -2.72
C LYS A 11 20.58 -5.37 -3.36
N GLU A 12 19.40 -5.78 -2.92
CA GLU A 12 18.71 -6.98 -3.41
C GLU A 12 17.78 -6.67 -4.59
N ASN A 13 17.59 -5.39 -4.93
CA ASN A 13 16.67 -4.90 -5.96
C ASN A 13 15.25 -5.45 -5.79
N VAL A 14 14.78 -5.45 -4.54
CA VAL A 14 13.43 -5.88 -4.16
C VAL A 14 12.79 -4.81 -3.29
N THR A 15 11.47 -4.73 -3.32
CA THR A 15 10.71 -3.85 -2.43
C THR A 15 10.00 -4.67 -1.38
N TRP A 16 10.29 -4.40 -0.11
CA TRP A 16 9.60 -5.01 1.01
C TRP A 16 8.28 -4.29 1.24
N LEU A 17 7.20 -5.07 1.24
CA LEU A 17 5.84 -4.59 1.40
C LEU A 17 5.27 -5.18 2.69
N GLY A 18 4.68 -4.33 3.51
CA GLY A 18 4.04 -4.74 4.75
C GLY A 18 2.61 -4.23 4.83
N SER A 19 1.74 -4.94 5.53
CA SER A 19 0.41 -4.43 5.88
C SER A 19 -0.14 -5.13 7.12
N ASN A 20 -1.25 -4.65 7.67
CA ASN A 20 -2.00 -5.42 8.68
C ASN A 20 -2.94 -6.44 8.02
N GLY A 21 -3.08 -7.62 8.63
CA GLY A 21 -3.69 -8.78 8.01
C GLY A 21 -5.22 -8.75 7.88
N ARG A 22 -5.92 -7.84 8.58
CA ARG A 22 -7.39 -7.81 8.60
C ARG A 22 -7.97 -6.44 8.29
N ALA A 23 -9.24 -6.43 7.93
CA ALA A 23 -10.03 -5.21 7.78
C ALA A 23 -10.97 -5.04 8.97
N THR A 24 -11.50 -3.84 9.14
CA THR A 24 -12.53 -3.52 10.12
C THR A 24 -13.80 -3.04 9.43
N ILE A 25 -14.96 -3.45 9.96
CA ILE A 25 -16.28 -2.94 9.56
C ILE A 25 -16.88 -2.26 10.80
N GLY A 26 -16.82 -0.93 10.84
CA GLY A 26 -17.03 -0.20 12.08
C GLY A 26 -16.03 -0.66 13.14
N SER A 27 -16.52 -1.08 14.31
CA SER A 27 -15.71 -1.60 15.42
C SER A 27 -15.44 -3.11 15.35
N TYR A 28 -15.92 -3.81 14.32
CA TYR A 28 -15.73 -5.26 14.19
C TYR A 28 -14.51 -5.59 13.34
N VAL A 29 -13.64 -6.44 13.85
CA VAL A 29 -12.54 -7.03 13.07
C VAL A 29 -13.10 -8.14 12.18
N GLY A 30 -12.88 -8.03 10.88
CA GLY A 30 -13.30 -9.02 9.90
C GLY A 30 -12.63 -10.39 10.16
N PRO A 31 -13.34 -11.51 9.87
CA PRO A 31 -12.80 -12.85 10.12
C PRO A 31 -11.76 -13.29 9.09
N SER A 32 -11.83 -12.73 7.87
CA SER A 32 -10.96 -13.11 6.76
C SER A 32 -9.70 -12.25 6.71
N ARG A 33 -8.62 -12.86 6.21
CA ARG A 33 -7.43 -12.14 5.80
C ARG A 33 -7.79 -11.17 4.67
N ASP A 34 -7.27 -9.96 4.76
CA ASP A 34 -7.49 -8.89 3.79
C ASP A 34 -6.20 -8.61 3.00
N ASN A 35 -6.26 -8.81 1.68
CA ASN A 35 -5.13 -8.62 0.78
C ASN A 35 -5.07 -7.15 0.34
N LYS A 36 -4.20 -6.38 0.99
CA LYS A 36 -4.06 -4.93 0.75
C LYS A 36 -3.14 -4.58 -0.42
N TRP A 37 -2.41 -5.57 -0.92
CA TRP A 37 -1.49 -5.44 -2.03
C TRP A 37 -1.97 -6.30 -3.18
N PHE A 38 -2.04 -5.70 -4.37
CA PHE A 38 -2.22 -6.45 -5.61
C PHE A 38 -1.14 -6.05 -6.61
N ALA A 39 -0.74 -6.99 -7.45
CA ALA A 39 0.27 -6.76 -8.47
C ALA A 39 -0.26 -7.08 -9.86
N VAL A 40 0.06 -6.22 -10.81
CA VAL A 40 -0.44 -6.28 -12.18
C VAL A 40 0.53 -5.56 -13.11
N HIS A 41 0.91 -6.20 -14.21
CA HIS A 41 1.70 -5.61 -15.30
C HIS A 41 2.93 -4.80 -14.85
N GLY A 42 3.71 -5.31 -13.89
CA GLY A 42 4.93 -4.64 -13.41
C GLY A 42 4.71 -3.57 -12.35
N TRP A 43 3.49 -3.44 -11.83
CA TRP A 43 3.14 -2.57 -10.72
C TRP A 43 2.61 -3.38 -9.54
N ALA A 44 3.00 -2.98 -8.33
CA ALA A 44 2.29 -3.32 -7.11
C ALA A 44 1.58 -2.09 -6.58
N ILE A 45 0.34 -2.26 -6.15
CA ILE A 45 -0.54 -1.18 -5.73
C ILE A 45 -1.10 -1.56 -4.36
N GLY A 46 -0.81 -0.69 -3.39
CA GLY A 46 -1.31 -0.80 -2.03
C GLY A 46 -2.37 0.24 -1.80
N ILE A 47 -3.55 -0.18 -1.34
CA ILE A 47 -4.70 0.72 -1.14
C ILE A 47 -5.09 0.71 0.32
N THR A 48 -5.45 1.88 0.83
CA THR A 48 -6.05 2.03 2.14
C THR A 48 -7.40 2.76 2.06
N GLY A 49 -8.18 2.67 3.14
CA GLY A 49 -9.49 3.32 3.28
C GLY A 49 -10.65 2.38 2.99
N SER A 50 -11.74 2.90 2.40
CA SER A 50 -12.96 2.15 2.12
C SER A 50 -12.78 0.91 1.24
N GLY A 51 -13.58 -0.13 1.55
CA GLY A 51 -13.56 -1.46 0.94
C GLY A 51 -13.70 -1.53 -0.59
N PRO A 52 -14.70 -0.89 -1.26
CA PRO A 52 -15.07 -1.21 -2.65
C PRO A 52 -14.02 -0.84 -3.70
N LYS A 53 -12.88 -0.31 -3.28
CA LYS A 53 -11.81 0.16 -4.16
C LYS A 53 -11.09 -0.99 -4.85
N VAL A 54 -10.81 -2.08 -4.14
CA VAL A 54 -10.07 -3.21 -4.74
C VAL A 54 -10.97 -3.86 -5.79
N GLU A 55 -12.23 -4.11 -5.45
CA GLU A 55 -13.24 -4.65 -6.36
C GLU A 55 -13.44 -3.75 -7.59
N ALA A 56 -13.43 -2.43 -7.41
CA ALA A 56 -13.50 -1.49 -8.54
C ALA A 56 -12.31 -1.65 -9.50
N LEU A 57 -11.09 -1.84 -8.98
CA LEU A 57 -9.91 -2.05 -9.83
C LEU A 57 -9.92 -3.43 -10.49
N GLU A 58 -10.35 -4.48 -9.79
CA GLU A 58 -10.50 -5.81 -10.33
C GLU A 58 -11.51 -5.85 -11.48
N ALA A 59 -12.64 -5.15 -11.34
CA ALA A 59 -13.66 -5.03 -12.39
C ALA A 59 -13.14 -4.36 -13.68
N HIS A 60 -12.08 -3.55 -13.57
CA HIS A 60 -11.47 -2.83 -14.69
C HIS A 60 -10.13 -3.44 -15.14
N LEU A 61 -9.72 -4.60 -14.62
CA LEU A 61 -8.38 -5.14 -14.87
C LEU A 61 -8.01 -5.30 -16.35
N ASN A 62 -9.01 -5.55 -17.21
CA ASN A 62 -8.82 -5.63 -18.67
C ASN A 62 -8.35 -4.31 -19.30
N ASP A 63 -8.70 -3.19 -18.69
CA ASP A 63 -8.33 -1.82 -19.12
C ASP A 63 -7.05 -1.33 -18.45
N PHE A 64 -6.38 -2.17 -17.66
CA PHE A 64 -5.13 -1.80 -17.01
C PHE A 64 -4.07 -1.42 -18.06
N PRO A 65 -3.36 -0.29 -17.90
CA PRO A 65 -2.36 0.15 -18.86
C PRO A 65 -1.10 -0.72 -18.78
N LYS A 66 -1.06 -1.79 -19.59
CA LYS A 66 -0.06 -2.87 -19.51
C LYS A 66 1.39 -2.41 -19.70
N ASP A 67 1.58 -1.33 -20.46
CA ASP A 67 2.88 -0.73 -20.76
C ASP A 67 3.14 0.55 -19.94
N ALA A 68 2.33 0.79 -18.89
CA ALA A 68 2.50 1.96 -18.04
C ALA A 68 3.90 1.98 -17.41
N SER A 69 4.62 3.07 -17.64
CA SER A 69 5.95 3.32 -17.07
C SER A 69 5.93 4.47 -16.07
N ARG A 70 4.83 5.21 -16.01
CA ARG A 70 4.68 6.38 -15.14
C ARG A 70 3.49 6.21 -14.19
N PRO A 71 3.62 6.62 -12.92
CA PRO A 71 2.56 6.45 -11.90
C PRO A 71 1.26 7.17 -12.25
N HIS A 72 1.32 8.28 -12.99
CA HIS A 72 0.13 9.03 -13.40
C HIS A 72 -0.80 8.24 -14.33
N GLU A 73 -0.28 7.24 -15.06
CA GLU A 73 -1.07 6.36 -15.92
C GLU A 73 -1.91 5.40 -15.06
N ILE A 74 -1.31 4.88 -13.99
CA ILE A 74 -1.96 4.04 -13.00
C ILE A 74 -3.06 4.83 -12.28
N LEU A 75 -2.78 6.08 -11.89
CA LEU A 75 -3.81 6.92 -11.27
C LEU A 75 -4.97 7.25 -12.20
N LYS A 76 -4.72 7.45 -13.51
CA LYS A 76 -5.82 7.64 -14.48
C LYS A 76 -6.73 6.41 -14.54
N PHE A 77 -6.11 5.22 -14.60
CA PHE A 77 -6.83 3.95 -14.52
C PHE A 77 -7.68 3.86 -13.24
N MET A 78 -7.08 4.13 -12.08
CA MET A 78 -7.80 4.12 -10.80
C MET A 78 -8.94 5.14 -10.76
N LYS A 79 -8.77 6.34 -11.34
CA LYS A 79 -9.84 7.36 -11.39
C LYS A 79 -11.03 6.89 -12.21
N THR A 80 -10.79 6.24 -13.34
CA THR A 80 -11.86 5.65 -14.16
C THR A 80 -12.61 4.58 -13.35
N ALA A 81 -11.87 3.60 -12.84
CA ALA A 81 -12.45 2.50 -12.08
C ALA A 81 -13.27 2.98 -10.86
N TYR A 82 -12.76 3.97 -10.12
CA TYR A 82 -13.46 4.52 -8.96
C TYR A 82 -14.68 5.36 -9.36
N SER A 83 -14.63 6.03 -10.51
CA SER A 83 -15.79 6.81 -11.00
C SER A 83 -16.97 5.90 -11.35
N ASP A 84 -16.70 4.74 -11.93
CA ASP A 84 -17.74 3.79 -12.35
C ASP A 84 -18.44 3.10 -11.17
N PHE A 85 -17.79 3.07 -10.01
CA PHE A 85 -18.35 2.58 -8.74
C PHE A 85 -18.87 3.72 -7.84
N ASP A 86 -18.94 4.95 -8.36
CA ASP A 86 -19.28 6.17 -7.61
C ASP A 86 -18.48 6.34 -6.30
N ILE A 87 -17.20 5.95 -6.33
CA ILE A 87 -16.29 6.10 -5.20
C ILE A 87 -15.78 7.54 -5.17
N GLY A 88 -15.96 8.17 -4.01
CA GLY A 88 -15.46 9.50 -3.71
C GLY A 88 -16.58 10.51 -3.42
N GLU A 89 -16.20 11.63 -2.86
CA GLU A 89 -17.11 12.72 -2.49
C GLU A 89 -16.75 13.97 -3.28
N VAL A 90 -17.76 14.74 -3.68
CA VAL A 90 -17.54 16.06 -4.28
C VAL A 90 -17.61 17.10 -3.18
N GLU A 91 -16.47 17.72 -2.89
CA GLU A 91 -16.35 18.77 -1.89
C GLU A 91 -15.80 20.02 -2.59
N GLU A 92 -16.51 21.15 -2.48
CA GLU A 92 -16.14 22.43 -3.13
C GLU A 92 -15.88 22.32 -4.66
N GLY A 93 -16.58 21.39 -5.33
CA GLY A 93 -16.44 21.16 -6.78
C GLY A 93 -15.25 20.27 -7.17
N LEU A 94 -14.49 19.74 -6.21
CA LEU A 94 -13.42 18.78 -6.43
C LEU A 94 -13.87 17.38 -5.98
N LYS A 95 -13.77 16.40 -6.88
CA LYS A 95 -14.01 14.98 -6.53
C LYS A 95 -12.79 14.43 -5.79
N ARG A 96 -12.96 14.14 -4.51
CA ARG A 96 -12.01 13.41 -3.67
C ARG A 96 -12.33 11.93 -3.80
N TYR A 97 -11.44 11.17 -4.40
CA TYR A 97 -11.65 9.74 -4.68
C TYR A 97 -11.52 8.85 -3.44
N SER A 98 -11.38 9.46 -2.25
CA SER A 98 -11.29 8.82 -0.93
C SER A 98 -10.29 7.67 -0.84
N GLY A 99 -9.36 7.56 -1.79
CA GLY A 99 -8.36 6.51 -1.90
C GLY A 99 -6.97 7.09 -1.76
N ASN A 100 -6.20 6.52 -0.84
CA ASN A 100 -4.81 6.86 -0.57
C ASN A 100 -4.01 5.57 -0.42
N GLY A 101 -2.74 5.60 -0.79
CA GLY A 101 -1.97 4.36 -0.90
C GLY A 101 -0.58 4.54 -1.47
N LEU A 102 -0.05 3.44 -1.97
CA LEU A 102 1.31 3.35 -2.50
C LEU A 102 1.31 2.67 -3.86
N LEU A 103 2.09 3.21 -4.79
CA LEU A 103 2.37 2.62 -6.09
C LEU A 103 3.85 2.24 -6.15
N ILE A 104 4.14 1.01 -6.54
CA ILE A 104 5.50 0.50 -6.68
C ILE A 104 5.65 -0.03 -8.09
N HIS A 105 6.62 0.49 -8.84
CA HIS A 105 6.99 -0.06 -10.13
C HIS A 105 8.11 -1.09 -9.94
N LYS A 106 8.16 -2.11 -10.81
CA LYS A 106 9.19 -3.18 -10.79
C LYS A 106 10.63 -2.65 -10.86
N SER A 107 10.84 -1.39 -11.26
CA SER A 107 12.16 -0.75 -11.17
C SER A 107 12.57 -0.35 -9.74
N GLY A 108 11.75 -0.61 -8.73
CA GLY A 108 11.98 -0.18 -7.35
C GLY A 108 11.53 1.26 -7.05
N ALA A 109 10.94 1.94 -8.02
CA ALA A 109 10.44 3.29 -7.83
C ALA A 109 9.10 3.26 -7.08
N VAL A 110 8.98 4.12 -6.07
CA VAL A 110 7.83 4.16 -5.14
C VAL A 110 7.20 5.54 -5.17
N TRP A 111 5.88 5.57 -5.22
CA TRP A 111 5.09 6.79 -5.10
C TRP A 111 4.01 6.62 -4.05
N ASP A 112 3.85 7.66 -3.28
CA ASP A 112 2.72 7.87 -2.40
C ASP A 112 1.63 8.65 -3.14
N PHE A 113 0.36 8.30 -2.91
CA PHE A 113 -0.78 9.11 -3.32
C PHE A 113 -1.80 9.30 -2.19
N ASP A 114 -2.39 10.49 -2.14
CA ASP A 114 -3.44 10.86 -1.21
C ASP A 114 -4.85 10.72 -1.81
N ASN A 115 -5.88 11.10 -1.04
CA ASN A 115 -7.29 11.07 -1.43
C ASN A 115 -7.65 11.97 -2.63
N SER A 116 -6.76 12.89 -3.00
CA SER A 116 -6.88 13.77 -4.17
C SER A 116 -6.09 13.24 -5.37
N PHE A 117 -5.46 12.07 -5.21
CA PHE A 117 -4.56 11.43 -6.16
C PHE A 117 -3.35 12.32 -6.50
N CYS A 118 -2.90 13.11 -5.53
CA CYS A 118 -1.64 13.84 -5.63
C CYS A 118 -0.47 12.87 -5.41
N LEU A 119 0.44 12.79 -6.39
CA LEU A 119 1.61 11.92 -6.32
C LEU A 119 2.78 12.59 -5.65
N THR A 120 3.41 11.89 -4.72
CA THR A 120 4.69 12.27 -4.13
C THR A 120 5.68 11.10 -4.28
N PRO A 121 6.85 11.28 -4.89
CA PRO A 121 7.85 10.22 -4.93
C PRO A 121 8.40 9.94 -3.53
N VAL A 122 8.62 8.66 -3.23
CA VAL A 122 9.33 8.23 -2.02
C VAL A 122 10.78 7.93 -2.42
N GLU A 123 11.73 8.51 -1.68
CA GLU A 123 13.16 8.31 -1.96
C GLU A 123 13.59 6.85 -1.77
N PRO A 124 14.50 6.32 -2.61
CA PRO A 124 15.02 4.96 -2.44
C PRO A 124 15.66 4.76 -1.05
N GLY A 125 15.37 3.61 -0.43
CA GLY A 125 15.87 3.28 0.91
C GLY A 125 15.16 4.01 2.06
N VAL A 126 14.19 4.89 1.79
CA VAL A 126 13.35 5.49 2.83
C VAL A 126 12.18 4.57 3.13
N PHE A 127 11.99 4.30 4.42
CA PHE A 127 10.80 3.60 4.91
C PHE A 127 9.59 4.53 4.83
N TRP A 128 8.50 4.06 4.23
CA TRP A 128 7.26 4.83 4.11
C TRP A 128 6.04 4.01 4.46
N ALA A 129 4.94 4.69 4.78
CA ALA A 129 3.69 4.05 5.18
C ALA A 129 2.47 4.86 4.76
N ARG A 130 1.32 4.21 4.69
CA ARG A 130 0.00 4.83 4.50
C ARG A 130 -1.09 4.11 5.29
N GLY A 131 -2.19 4.82 5.51
CA GLY A 131 -3.33 4.36 6.28
C GLY A 131 -3.42 5.02 7.66
N SER A 132 -4.37 4.58 8.49
CA SER A 132 -4.60 5.13 9.83
C SER A 132 -3.41 4.90 10.77
N GLY A 133 -2.71 3.77 10.65
CA GLY A 133 -1.52 3.46 11.45
C GLY A 133 -0.22 4.12 10.98
N MET A 134 -0.27 5.02 9.99
CA MET A 134 0.91 5.61 9.34
C MET A 134 1.83 6.33 10.34
N ASP A 135 1.28 7.13 11.25
CA ASP A 135 2.11 7.95 12.15
C ASP A 135 2.96 7.08 13.09
N ILE A 136 2.37 5.99 13.61
CA ILE A 136 3.07 5.01 14.44
C ILE A 136 4.13 4.28 13.60
N ALA A 137 3.76 3.84 12.39
CA ALA A 137 4.67 3.11 11.51
C ALA A 137 5.89 3.95 11.11
N LEU A 138 5.69 5.21 10.72
CA LEU A 138 6.77 6.13 10.37
C LEU A 138 7.65 6.46 11.58
N GLY A 139 7.04 6.67 12.75
CA GLY A 139 7.76 6.89 14.01
C GLY A 139 8.65 5.69 14.38
N ALA A 140 8.10 4.49 14.33
CA ALA A 140 8.82 3.25 14.60
C ALA A 140 9.94 3.00 13.57
N GLY A 141 9.66 3.19 12.28
CA GLY A 141 10.65 3.03 11.21
C GLY A 141 11.83 3.98 11.39
N LYS A 142 11.56 5.24 11.71
CA LYS A 142 12.59 6.24 11.98
C LYS A 142 13.42 5.91 13.24
N ALA A 143 12.79 5.38 14.28
CA ALA A 143 13.47 5.01 15.51
C ALA A 143 14.36 3.77 15.35
N LEU A 144 13.95 2.81 14.52
CA LEU A 144 14.61 1.50 14.37
C LEU A 144 15.65 1.44 13.24
N LYS A 145 15.63 2.37 12.27
CA LYS A 145 16.45 2.28 11.05
C LYS A 145 17.96 2.08 11.28
N ASP A 146 18.51 2.65 12.35
CA ASP A 146 19.96 2.58 12.65
C ASP A 146 20.31 1.36 13.52
N PHE A 147 19.29 0.66 14.04
CA PHE A 147 19.44 -0.53 14.91
C PHE A 147 19.08 -1.83 14.19
N VAL A 148 18.32 -1.75 13.09
CA VAL A 148 17.85 -2.91 12.32
C VAL A 148 18.40 -2.82 10.89
N ALA A 149 19.46 -3.58 10.62
CA ALA A 149 20.18 -3.48 9.35
C ALA A 149 19.43 -4.10 8.15
N SER A 150 18.55 -5.08 8.38
CA SER A 150 17.81 -5.76 7.32
C SER A 150 16.51 -5.02 7.00
N PRO A 151 16.26 -4.61 5.74
CA PRO A 151 14.99 -4.01 5.32
C PRO A 151 13.77 -4.88 5.60
N LYS A 152 13.90 -6.20 5.44
CA LYS A 152 12.89 -7.19 5.83
C LYS A 152 12.55 -7.08 7.31
N GLU A 153 13.57 -7.15 8.17
CA GLU A 153 13.39 -7.14 9.62
C GLU A 153 12.86 -5.77 10.10
N LEU A 154 13.31 -4.67 9.49
CA LEU A 154 12.81 -3.34 9.80
C LEU A 154 11.31 -3.25 9.49
N THR A 155 10.90 -3.67 8.29
CA THR A 155 9.49 -3.72 7.89
C THR A 155 8.66 -4.54 8.86
N ARG A 156 9.15 -5.74 9.22
CA ARG A 156 8.49 -6.64 10.15
C ARG A 156 8.31 -6.03 11.55
N ARG A 157 9.38 -5.49 12.14
CA ARG A 157 9.36 -4.85 13.48
C ARG A 157 8.44 -3.64 13.53
N VAL A 158 8.43 -2.83 12.49
CA VAL A 158 7.53 -1.68 12.41
C VAL A 158 6.07 -2.12 12.40
N LEU A 159 5.72 -3.15 11.63
CA LEU A 159 4.38 -3.69 11.63
C LEU A 159 4.01 -4.29 12.99
N GLU A 160 4.91 -5.04 13.65
CA GLU A 160 4.67 -5.57 15.01
C GLU A 160 4.26 -4.45 15.98
N ILE A 161 5.03 -3.36 16.00
CA ILE A 161 4.76 -2.20 16.86
C ILE A 161 3.43 -1.55 16.48
N THR A 162 3.20 -1.38 15.18
CA THR A 162 1.99 -0.69 14.69
C THR A 162 0.74 -1.49 15.04
N ILE A 163 0.69 -2.78 14.73
CA ILE A 163 -0.47 -3.64 15.04
C ILE A 163 -0.69 -3.77 16.55
N ALA A 164 0.37 -3.82 17.35
CA ALA A 164 0.25 -3.88 18.81
C ALA A 164 -0.29 -2.58 19.44
N THR A 165 -0.15 -1.44 18.75
CA THR A 165 -0.48 -0.12 19.29
C THR A 165 -1.75 0.46 18.68
N ASP A 166 -1.98 0.23 17.39
CA ASP A 166 -3.12 0.75 16.64
C ASP A 166 -4.24 -0.30 16.57
N VAL A 167 -5.29 -0.09 17.38
CA VAL A 167 -6.49 -0.94 17.40
C VAL A 167 -7.21 -1.01 16.05
N ASP A 168 -6.98 -0.01 15.19
CA ASP A 168 -7.59 0.12 13.88
C ASP A 168 -6.79 -0.59 12.77
N SER A 169 -5.63 -1.16 13.11
CA SER A 169 -4.79 -1.96 12.22
C SER A 169 -4.65 -3.42 12.70
N PRO A 170 -5.75 -4.18 12.86
CA PRO A 170 -5.70 -5.51 13.45
C PRO A 170 -5.18 -6.59 12.49
N GLY A 171 -4.89 -7.75 13.04
CA GLY A 171 -4.66 -8.99 12.31
C GLY A 171 -3.21 -9.44 12.30
N GLU A 172 -2.92 -10.35 11.40
CA GLU A 172 -1.61 -10.92 11.17
C GLU A 172 -0.67 -9.89 10.53
N LEU A 173 0.61 -10.24 10.38
CA LEU A 173 1.68 -9.37 9.87
C LEU A 173 2.15 -9.81 8.47
N PRO A 174 1.34 -9.71 7.40
CA PRO A 174 1.79 -10.01 6.05
C PRO A 174 3.00 -9.13 5.67
N VAL A 175 4.15 -9.79 5.47
CA VAL A 175 5.33 -9.20 4.84
C VAL A 175 5.57 -9.93 3.52
N GLN A 176 5.67 -9.17 2.44
CA GLN A 176 5.84 -9.67 1.08
C GLN A 176 7.02 -8.96 0.40
N THR A 177 7.52 -9.54 -0.69
CA THR A 177 8.43 -8.86 -1.61
C THR A 177 7.77 -8.57 -2.93
N PHE A 178 8.16 -7.47 -3.55
CA PHE A 178 7.87 -7.16 -4.95
C PHE A 178 9.19 -6.98 -5.69
N ASP A 179 9.43 -7.85 -6.68
CA ASP A 179 10.73 -7.98 -7.33
C ASP A 179 10.85 -7.21 -8.65
N ALA A 180 12.05 -7.24 -9.24
CA ALA A 180 12.35 -6.60 -10.52
C ALA A 180 11.60 -7.18 -11.73
N ASN A 181 11.01 -8.37 -11.57
CA ASN A 181 10.18 -9.01 -12.59
C ASN A 181 8.71 -8.56 -12.49
N GLY A 182 8.37 -7.78 -11.46
CA GLY A 182 7.00 -7.37 -11.18
C GLY A 182 6.18 -8.48 -10.52
N VAL A 183 6.83 -9.39 -9.81
CA VAL A 183 6.19 -10.50 -9.09
C VAL A 183 6.06 -10.13 -7.61
N LEU A 184 4.83 -10.24 -7.10
CA LEU A 184 4.53 -10.14 -5.68
C LEU A 184 4.61 -11.53 -5.05
N SER A 185 5.42 -11.69 -4.01
CA SER A 185 5.54 -12.97 -3.30
C SER A 185 4.28 -13.31 -2.51
N ASP A 186 4.12 -14.58 -2.16
CA ASP A 186 3.23 -14.95 -1.06
C ASP A 186 3.69 -14.27 0.24
N PRO A 187 2.77 -13.97 1.17
CA PRO A 187 3.13 -13.46 2.47
C PRO A 187 4.03 -14.44 3.23
N ILE A 188 5.15 -13.94 3.72
CA ILE A 188 6.05 -14.69 4.60
C ILE A 188 5.35 -14.81 5.95
N GLU A 189 4.97 -16.03 6.33
CA GLU A 189 4.45 -16.30 7.67
C GLU A 189 5.57 -16.09 8.71
N ALA A 190 5.18 -15.53 9.85
CA ALA A 190 6.07 -15.26 10.99
C ALA A 190 6.33 -16.53 11.82
#